data_AF-A0A251UMG8-F1
#
_entry.id   AF-A0A251UMG8-F1
#
_cell.length_a   1.000
_cell.length_b   1.000
_cell.length_c   1.000
_cell.angle_alpha   90.00
_cell.angle_beta   90.00
_cell.angle_gamma   90.00
#
_symmetry.space_group_name_H-M   'P 1'
#
loop_
_entity.id
_entity.type
_entity.pdbx_description
1 polymer ?
#
loop_
_entity_poly.entity_id
_entity_poly.type
_entity_poly.pdbx_seq_one_letter_code
_entity_poly.pdbx_strand_id
1 'polypeptide(L)'
;MLGTAGGCLTGNPIDDCWRCDPNWANKRQRLADCAIGFGKSAFGGKGGQIYVITDSSDNDVVNPTPGTLRHAVMISRRRAGRNPCSPVSL
;
A
#
# COMPACT_ATOMS: atom_id res chain seq x y z
N MET A 1 -33.75 -11.96 13.63
CA MET A 1 -34.56 -11.14 12.71
C MET A 1 -34.28 -9.68 12.99
N LEU A 2 -33.30 -9.09 12.30
CA LEU A 2 -33.27 -7.69 11.85
C LEU A 2 -32.20 -7.65 10.75
N GLY A 3 -32.64 -7.96 9.53
CA GLY A 3 -31.86 -7.70 8.33
C GLY A 3 -32.27 -6.35 7.75
N THR A 4 -31.29 -5.54 7.38
CA THR A 4 -31.41 -4.60 6.27
C THR A 4 -30.26 -4.92 5.32
N ALA A 5 -30.61 -5.26 4.08
CA ALA A 5 -29.66 -5.47 3.00
C ALA A 5 -28.76 -4.23 2.79
N GLY A 6 -27.50 -4.45 2.37
CA GLY A 6 -26.71 -3.41 1.69
C GLY A 6 -25.28 -3.15 2.19
N GLY A 7 -24.77 -3.89 3.17
CA GLY A 7 -23.37 -3.76 3.63
C GLY A 7 -22.46 -4.79 2.97
N CYS A 8 -21.32 -4.36 2.42
CA CYS A 8 -20.25 -5.29 2.12
C CYS A 8 -19.73 -5.82 3.46
N LEU A 9 -19.92 -7.13 3.69
CA LEU A 9 -19.43 -7.84 4.87
C LEU A 9 -18.85 -9.16 4.35
N THR A 10 -17.55 -9.32 4.56
CA THR A 10 -16.76 -10.48 4.16
C THR A 10 -16.63 -11.50 5.29
N GLY A 11 -16.97 -11.10 6.52
CA GLY A 11 -16.78 -11.90 7.73
C GLY A 11 -15.38 -11.76 8.35
N ASN A 12 -14.52 -10.92 7.76
CA ASN A 12 -13.20 -10.59 8.30
C ASN A 12 -13.10 -9.08 8.57
N PRO A 13 -12.86 -8.63 9.81
CA PRO A 13 -12.81 -7.20 10.14
C PRO A 13 -11.76 -6.36 9.40
N ILE A 14 -10.65 -6.98 8.95
CA ILE A 14 -9.64 -6.29 8.15
C ILE A 14 -10.21 -6.01 6.76
N ASP A 15 -10.79 -7.03 6.10
CA ASP A 15 -11.38 -6.90 4.78
C ASP A 15 -12.59 -5.96 4.77
N ASP A 16 -13.44 -6.05 5.80
CA ASP A 16 -14.60 -5.16 5.95
C ASP A 16 -14.20 -3.68 6.02
N CYS A 17 -12.99 -3.37 6.49
CA CYS A 17 -12.47 -2.01 6.60
C CYS A 17 -12.03 -1.38 5.27
N TRP A 18 -11.48 -2.14 4.33
CA TRP A 18 -10.95 -1.61 3.05
C TRP A 18 -11.71 -2.08 1.81
N ARG A 19 -12.09 -3.37 1.77
CA ARG A 19 -12.65 -4.03 0.58
C ARG A 19 -14.07 -3.57 0.27
N CYS A 20 -14.73 -3.05 1.30
CA CYS A 20 -16.10 -2.57 1.25
C CYS A 20 -16.24 -1.11 0.82
N ASP A 21 -15.12 -0.41 0.61
CA ASP A 21 -15.12 0.85 -0.12
C ASP A 21 -15.13 0.55 -1.63
N PRO A 22 -16.20 0.85 -2.38
CA PRO A 22 -16.23 0.60 -3.83
C PRO A 22 -15.16 1.41 -4.58
N ASN A 23 -14.62 2.46 -3.96
CA ASN A 23 -13.55 3.29 -4.48
C ASN A 23 -12.17 2.92 -3.90
N TRP A 24 -12.00 1.69 -3.35
CA TRP A 24 -10.74 1.21 -2.77
C TRP A 24 -9.55 1.39 -3.73
N ALA A 25 -9.78 1.23 -5.03
CA ALA A 25 -8.75 1.34 -6.07
C ALA A 25 -8.09 2.73 -6.12
N ASN A 26 -8.85 3.79 -5.80
CA ASN A 26 -8.35 5.16 -5.70
C ASN A 26 -7.95 5.55 -4.27
N LYS A 27 -8.19 4.67 -3.28
CA LYS A 27 -7.89 4.88 -1.86
C LYS A 27 -7.00 3.76 -1.30
N ARG A 28 -6.08 3.23 -2.11
CA ARG A 28 -5.26 2.05 -1.77
C ARG A 28 -4.58 2.16 -0.40
N GLN A 29 -4.08 3.35 -0.06
CA GLN A 29 -3.38 3.59 1.20
C GLN A 29 -4.28 3.46 2.45
N ARG A 30 -5.62 3.43 2.31
CA ARG A 30 -6.56 3.16 3.41
C ARG A 30 -6.36 1.78 4.02
N LEU A 31 -5.85 0.81 3.25
CA LEU A 31 -5.53 -0.53 3.75
C LEU A 31 -4.58 -0.49 4.96
N ALA A 32 -3.67 0.48 5.01
CA ALA A 32 -2.73 0.65 6.12
C ALA A 32 -3.39 1.06 7.45
N ASP A 33 -4.67 1.44 7.45
CA ASP A 33 -5.45 1.73 8.67
C ASP A 33 -6.28 0.54 9.15
N CYS A 34 -6.34 -0.54 8.37
CA CYS A 34 -7.22 -1.69 8.64
C CYS A 34 -6.54 -2.82 9.41
N ALA A 35 -5.25 -2.68 9.73
CA ALA A 35 -4.49 -3.70 10.43
C ALA A 35 -4.94 -3.83 11.90
N ILE A 36 -5.07 -5.07 12.38
CA ILE A 36 -5.41 -5.42 13.76
C ILE A 36 -4.35 -6.37 14.35
N GLY A 37 -4.38 -6.58 15.68
CA GLY A 37 -3.42 -7.44 16.37
C GLY A 37 -2.05 -6.79 16.61
N PHE A 38 -0.99 -7.59 16.77
CA PHE A 38 0.35 -7.10 17.08
C PHE A 38 0.97 -6.22 15.99
N GLY A 39 0.54 -6.39 14.74
CA GLY A 39 1.01 -5.62 13.58
C GLY A 39 0.24 -4.33 13.30
N LYS A 40 -0.72 -3.93 14.15
CA LYS A 40 -1.63 -2.79 13.88
C LYS A 40 -0.95 -1.45 13.59
N SER A 41 0.31 -1.28 14.00
CA SER A 41 1.09 -0.06 13.78
C SER A 41 1.86 -0.04 12.45
N ALA A 42 1.70 -1.07 11.61
CA ALA A 42 2.37 -1.14 10.31
C ALA A 42 1.66 -0.25 9.28
N PHE A 43 2.29 0.87 8.91
CA PHE A 43 1.74 1.81 7.92
C PHE A 43 2.33 1.66 6.51
N GLY A 44 3.43 0.91 6.35
CA GLY A 44 4.07 0.67 5.06
C GLY A 44 4.41 1.97 4.30
N GLY A 45 3.96 2.06 3.05
CA GLY A 45 4.14 3.22 2.16
C GLY A 45 3.11 4.36 2.33
N LYS A 46 2.24 4.29 3.36
CA LYS A 46 1.18 5.28 3.56
C LYS A 46 1.76 6.70 3.70
N GLY A 47 1.17 7.65 2.99
CA GLY A 47 1.57 9.06 2.99
C GLY A 47 2.69 9.41 2.01
N GLY A 48 3.29 8.44 1.31
CA GLY A 48 4.24 8.73 0.25
C GLY A 48 3.70 8.48 -1.16
N GLN A 49 4.59 8.63 -2.14
CA GLN A 49 4.23 8.65 -3.56
C GLN A 49 3.88 7.26 -4.08
N ILE A 50 2.90 7.16 -4.96
CA ILE A 50 2.59 5.91 -5.65
C ILE A 50 3.63 5.67 -6.74
N TYR A 51 4.22 4.48 -6.78
CA TYR A 51 5.13 4.06 -7.84
C TYR A 51 4.53 2.89 -8.61
N VAL A 52 4.31 3.11 -9.89
CA VAL A 52 3.73 2.11 -10.78
C VAL A 52 4.86 1.32 -11.43
N ILE A 53 4.82 0.00 -11.26
CA ILE A 53 5.74 -0.91 -11.92
C ILE A 53 5.24 -1.13 -13.35
N THR A 54 6.12 -0.84 -14.31
CA THR A 54 5.85 -0.99 -15.75
C THR A 54 6.76 -2.04 -16.40
N ASP A 55 7.78 -2.50 -15.68
CA ASP A 55 8.73 -3.51 -16.14
C ASP A 55 8.93 -4.57 -15.04
N SER A 56 8.74 -5.84 -15.41
CA SER A 56 8.93 -7.00 -14.52
C SER A 56 10.37 -7.54 -14.54
N SER A 57 11.28 -6.97 -15.32
CA SER A 57 12.66 -7.42 -15.42
C SER A 57 13.47 -7.17 -14.14
N ASP A 58 14.46 -8.03 -13.89
CA ASP A 58 15.34 -7.96 -12.71
C ASP A 58 16.80 -8.33 -13.04
N ASN A 59 17.29 -7.83 -14.17
CA ASN A 59 18.58 -8.26 -14.74
C ASN A 59 19.80 -7.55 -14.12
N ASP A 60 19.64 -6.31 -13.65
CA ASP A 60 20.71 -5.52 -13.00
C ASP A 60 20.32 -5.21 -11.56
N VAL A 61 20.88 -5.97 -10.62
CA VAL A 61 20.63 -5.82 -9.18
C VAL A 61 21.33 -4.58 -8.62
N VAL A 62 22.43 -4.12 -9.25
CA VAL A 62 23.26 -3.01 -8.78
C VAL A 62 22.69 -1.67 -9.27
N ASN A 63 22.27 -1.61 -10.53
CA ASN A 63 21.67 -0.43 -11.17
C ASN A 63 20.29 -0.77 -11.74
N PRO A 64 19.26 -0.96 -10.88
CA PRO A 64 17.94 -1.32 -11.36
C PRO A 64 17.33 -0.22 -12.23
N THR A 65 16.71 -0.60 -13.33
CA THR A 65 16.07 0.33 -14.27
C THR A 65 14.80 0.96 -13.65
N PRO A 66 14.56 2.27 -13.82
CA PRO A 66 13.26 2.86 -13.47
C PRO A 66 12.10 2.15 -14.15
N GLY A 67 11.02 1.92 -13.42
CA GLY A 67 9.87 1.11 -13.85
C GLY A 67 9.89 -0.30 -13.26
N THR A 68 11.01 -0.76 -12.70
CA THR A 68 11.14 -2.07 -12.04
C THR A 68 10.77 -2.02 -10.55
N LEU A 69 10.35 -3.17 -10.01
CA LEU A 69 10.10 -3.34 -8.57
C LEU A 69 11.35 -3.03 -7.74
N ARG A 70 12.52 -3.49 -8.18
CA ARG A 70 13.78 -3.27 -7.44
C ARG A 70 14.13 -1.79 -7.34
N HIS A 71 13.96 -1.03 -8.42
CA HIS A 71 14.18 0.41 -8.39
C HIS A 71 13.24 1.09 -7.38
N ALA A 72 11.95 0.71 -7.35
CA ALA A 72 10.96 1.26 -6.42
C ALA A 72 11.33 1.05 -4.94
N VAL A 73 11.79 -0.15 -4.59
CA VAL A 73 12.23 -0.48 -3.22
C VAL A 73 13.51 0.29 -2.85
N MET A 74 14.44 0.45 -3.78
CA MET A 74 15.69 1.18 -3.53
C MET A 74 15.47 2.69 -3.34
N ILE A 75 14.62 3.33 -4.14
CA ILE A 75 14.35 4.77 -4.01
C ILE A 75 13.56 5.10 -2.74
N SER A 76 12.78 4.16 -2.21
CA SER A 76 12.09 4.30 -0.90
C SER A 76 13.06 4.58 0.26
N ARG A 77 14.34 4.26 0.10
CA ARG A 77 15.38 4.43 1.14
C ARG A 77 16.18 5.74 1.02
N ARG A 78 15.94 6.58 0.01
CA ARG A 78 16.78 7.77 -0.24
C ARG A 78 15.97 9.06 -0.18
N ARG A 79 15.91 9.69 1.02
CA ARG A 79 15.94 11.15 1.23
C ARG A 79 16.07 11.50 2.72
N ALA A 80 17.30 11.60 3.20
CA ALA A 80 17.61 12.43 4.35
C ALA A 80 17.55 13.90 3.89
N GLY A 81 16.69 14.72 4.49
CA GLY A 81 16.73 16.19 4.31
C GLY A 81 15.46 16.90 3.83
N ARG A 82 14.37 16.19 3.50
CA ARG A 82 13.05 16.81 3.28
C ARG A 82 11.97 15.83 3.73
N ASN A 83 11.60 15.90 5.01
CA ASN A 83 10.74 14.97 5.74
C ASN A 83 11.16 13.48 5.57
N PRO A 84 11.86 12.87 6.55
CA PRO A 84 12.60 11.61 6.41
C PRO A 84 11.77 10.34 6.14
N CYS A 85 10.47 10.45 5.86
CA CYS A 85 9.56 9.34 5.63
C CYS A 85 8.56 9.66 4.52
N SER A 86 9.01 9.73 3.27
CA SER A 86 8.08 9.54 2.13
C SER A 86 8.39 8.20 1.46
N PRO A 87 8.08 7.07 2.13
CA PRO A 87 8.20 5.76 1.52
C PRO A 87 7.33 5.70 0.28
N VAL A 88 7.77 4.98 -0.75
CA VAL A 88 6.90 4.78 -1.91
C VAL A 88 5.78 3.80 -1.54
N SER A 89 4.55 4.11 -1.94
CA SER A 89 3.45 3.15 -1.98
C SER A 89 3.49 2.44 -3.32
N LEU A 90 3.57 1.11 -3.30
CA LEU A 90 3.35 0.28 -4.49
C LEU A 90 1.83 0.08 -4.72
#